data_AF-A0A7J4LDG5-F1
#
_entry.id   AF-A0A7J4LDG5-F1
#
_cell.length_a   1.000
_cell.length_b   1.000
_cell.length_c   1.000
_cell.angle_alpha   90.00
_cell.angle_beta   90.00
_cell.angle_gamma   90.00
#
_symmetry.space_group_name_H-M   'P 1'
#
loop_
_entity.id
_entity.type
_entity.pdbx_description
1 polymer ?
#
loop_
_entity_poly.entity_id
_entity_poly.type
_entity_poly.pdbx_seq_one_letter_code
_entity_poly.pdbx_strand_id
1 'polypeptide(L)'
;MITDYMRTWEELDFTPEPDMFHDIFGHLPFMTLKQYTAIQDMFAPAFIRATLEEQENIKRLAWFSTEFGLIKENGEVKIFGAGIMSSKGEIENVVSGKVPILPFTIENVLKRNKAIYSFNKELFIFNSVEELKQELGKYFDPIAAREKIIIQRKEKIVDRELKDLKRPIFP
;
A
#
# COMPACT_ATOMS: atom_id res chain seq x y z
N MET A 1 10.80 -1.38 -7.40
CA MET A 1 10.96 -2.80 -7.05
C MET A 1 10.02 -3.56 -7.95
N ILE A 2 10.50 -4.63 -8.56
CA ILE A 2 9.65 -5.68 -9.14
C ILE A 2 10.15 -6.94 -8.46
N THR A 3 9.24 -7.68 -7.85
CA THR A 3 9.50 -8.98 -7.23
C THR A 3 9.87 -10.00 -8.31
N ASP A 4 10.72 -10.95 -7.95
CA ASP A 4 11.31 -11.94 -8.88
C ASP A 4 10.67 -13.33 -8.77
N TYR A 5 9.61 -13.46 -8.00
CA TYR A 5 8.85 -14.70 -7.83
C TYR A 5 7.39 -14.55 -8.27
N MET A 6 6.75 -15.66 -8.58
CA MET A 6 5.34 -15.75 -8.99
C MET A 6 4.57 -16.58 -7.96
N ARG A 7 3.33 -16.18 -7.65
CA ARG A 7 2.42 -16.96 -6.80
C ARG A 7 2.13 -18.34 -7.37
N THR A 8 1.67 -19.27 -6.53
CA THR A 8 1.26 -20.61 -6.98
C THR A 8 -0.16 -20.60 -7.57
N TRP A 9 -0.56 -21.71 -8.19
CA TRP A 9 -1.90 -21.87 -8.78
C TRP A 9 -3.01 -21.78 -7.72
N GLU A 10 -2.71 -22.21 -6.49
CA GLU A 10 -3.64 -22.17 -5.36
C GLU A 10 -3.89 -20.73 -4.86
N GLU A 11 -3.00 -19.79 -5.18
CA GLU A 11 -3.04 -18.39 -4.74
C GLU A 11 -3.52 -17.42 -5.84
N LEU A 12 -4.04 -17.94 -6.96
CA LEU A 12 -4.49 -17.11 -8.08
C LEU A 12 -5.52 -16.06 -7.68
N ASP A 13 -6.49 -16.43 -6.83
CA ASP A 13 -7.56 -15.52 -6.42
C ASP A 13 -7.08 -14.49 -5.39
N PHE A 14 -6.09 -14.84 -4.56
CA PHE A 14 -5.51 -13.99 -3.53
C PHE A 14 -4.14 -14.50 -3.09
N THR A 15 -3.17 -13.59 -2.95
CA THR A 15 -1.87 -13.83 -2.31
C THR A 15 -1.63 -12.73 -1.27
N PRO A 16 -1.12 -13.06 -0.07
CA PRO A 16 -0.89 -12.09 1.00
C PRO A 16 0.33 -11.18 0.75
N GLU A 17 1.26 -11.62 -0.10
CA GLU A 17 2.49 -10.89 -0.41
C GLU A 17 2.51 -10.49 -1.89
N PRO A 18 3.01 -9.30 -2.24
CA PRO A 18 3.10 -8.87 -3.63
C PRO A 18 4.07 -9.76 -4.40
N ASP A 19 3.60 -10.34 -5.50
CA ASP A 19 4.40 -11.15 -6.43
C ASP A 19 4.56 -10.44 -7.79
N MET A 20 5.26 -11.08 -8.72
CA MET A 20 5.56 -10.50 -10.03
C MET A 20 4.28 -10.16 -10.81
N PHE A 21 3.21 -10.94 -10.65
CA PHE A 21 1.92 -10.63 -11.26
C PHE A 21 1.35 -9.30 -10.72
N HIS A 22 1.38 -9.10 -9.41
CA HIS A 22 0.96 -7.84 -8.78
C HIS A 22 1.75 -6.64 -9.30
N ASP A 23 3.08 -6.75 -9.39
CA ASP A 23 3.92 -5.64 -9.86
C ASP A 23 3.68 -5.33 -11.34
N ILE A 24 3.57 -6.35 -12.19
CA ILE A 24 3.42 -6.17 -13.65
C ILE A 24 2.01 -5.72 -14.02
N PHE A 25 0.98 -6.33 -13.44
CA PHE A 25 -0.41 -6.10 -13.85
C PHE A 25 -1.16 -5.14 -12.93
N GLY A 26 -0.67 -4.91 -11.70
CA GLY A 26 -1.21 -3.93 -10.77
C GLY A 26 -0.51 -2.57 -10.89
N HIS A 27 0.81 -2.53 -10.74
CA HIS A 27 1.53 -1.24 -10.68
C HIS A 27 1.97 -0.70 -12.03
N LEU A 28 2.59 -1.54 -12.86
CA LEU A 28 3.25 -1.13 -14.10
C LEU A 28 2.36 -0.31 -15.06
N PRO A 29 1.06 -0.63 -15.24
CA PRO A 29 0.18 0.18 -16.09
C PRO A 29 0.09 1.63 -15.61
N PHE A 30 -0.03 1.84 -14.29
CA PHE A 30 -0.13 3.16 -13.69
C PHE A 30 1.20 3.91 -13.67
N MET A 31 2.33 3.23 -13.57
CA MET A 31 3.67 3.85 -13.56
C MET A 31 4.00 4.59 -14.87
N THR A 32 3.28 4.32 -15.96
CA THR A 32 3.41 5.07 -17.22
C THR A 32 2.68 6.42 -17.21
N LEU A 33 1.82 6.66 -16.22
CA LEU A 33 0.98 7.84 -16.12
C LEU A 33 1.61 8.89 -15.20
N LYS A 34 1.94 10.07 -15.76
CA LYS A 34 2.55 11.19 -15.02
C LYS A 34 1.77 11.60 -13.77
N GLN A 35 0.45 11.54 -13.83
CA GLN A 35 -0.41 11.91 -12.71
C GLN A 35 -0.28 10.92 -11.55
N TYR A 36 -0.11 9.62 -11.85
CA TYR A 36 0.10 8.60 -10.84
C TYR A 36 1.51 8.67 -10.25
N THR A 37 2.54 8.84 -11.09
CA THR A 37 3.92 9.00 -10.59
C THR A 37 4.06 10.23 -9.69
N ALA A 38 3.32 11.31 -9.98
CA ALA A 38 3.29 12.49 -9.12
C ALA A 38 2.71 12.20 -7.72
N ILE A 39 1.79 11.24 -7.57
CA ILE A 39 1.36 10.77 -6.24
C ILE A 39 2.49 10.00 -5.56
N GLN A 40 3.12 9.07 -6.28
CA GLN A 40 4.21 8.23 -5.75
C GLN A 40 5.40 9.06 -5.25
N ASP A 41 5.74 10.13 -5.96
CA ASP A 41 6.81 11.06 -5.59
C ASP A 41 6.57 11.79 -4.25
N MET A 42 5.32 11.90 -3.79
CA MET A 42 4.99 12.53 -2.51
C MET A 42 5.35 11.64 -1.30
N PHE A 43 5.35 10.31 -1.48
CA PHE A 43 5.52 9.37 -0.36
C PHE A 43 6.95 9.39 0.19
N ALA A 44 7.96 9.34 -0.68
CA ALA A 44 9.34 9.17 -0.24
C ALA A 44 9.88 10.34 0.63
N PRO A 45 9.70 11.63 0.25
CA PRO A 45 10.15 12.75 1.06
C PRO A 45 9.49 12.80 2.44
N ALA A 46 8.20 12.49 2.52
CA ALA A 46 7.46 12.40 3.77
C ALA A 46 7.95 11.22 4.62
N PHE A 47 8.05 10.03 4.03
CA PHE A 47 8.41 8.81 4.76
C PHE A 47 9.80 8.88 5.42
N ILE A 48 10.79 9.41 4.71
CA ILE A 48 12.18 9.51 5.22
C ILE A 48 12.30 10.50 6.39
N ARG A 49 11.38 11.47 6.49
CA ARG A 49 11.35 12.50 7.53
C ARG A 49 10.29 12.26 8.60
N ALA A 50 9.53 11.18 8.47
CA ALA A 50 8.51 10.77 9.40
C ALA A 50 9.12 10.06 10.62
N THR A 51 8.49 10.26 11.78
CA THR A 51 8.64 9.39 12.95
C THR A 51 8.15 7.97 12.63
N LEU A 52 8.45 6.99 13.50
CA LEU A 52 7.99 5.61 13.29
C LEU A 52 6.45 5.49 13.23
N GLU A 53 5.74 6.28 14.03
CA GLU A 53 4.28 6.32 14.03
C GLU A 53 3.74 6.91 12.72
N GLU A 54 4.30 8.04 12.29
CA GLU A 54 3.93 8.69 11.02
C GLU A 54 4.26 7.79 9.82
N GLN A 55 5.35 7.01 9.86
CA GLN A 55 5.65 6.03 8.81
C GLN A 55 4.56 4.96 8.70
N GLU A 56 4.00 4.48 9.81
CA GLU A 56 2.89 3.53 9.76
C GLU A 56 1.61 4.18 9.21
N ASN A 57 1.36 5.44 9.56
CA ASN A 57 0.26 6.20 8.98
C ASN A 57 0.43 6.42 7.47
N ILE A 58 1.63 6.74 7.00
CA ILE A 58 1.95 6.87 5.56
C ILE A 58 1.72 5.53 4.85
N LYS A 59 2.12 4.40 5.45
CA LYS A 59 1.85 3.07 4.90
C LYS A 59 0.35 2.76 4.83
N ARG A 60 -0.45 3.16 5.83
CA ARG A 60 -1.92 3.04 5.79
C ARG A 60 -2.51 3.90 4.67
N LEU A 61 -2.02 5.12 4.50
CA LEU A 61 -2.46 6.01 3.44
C LEU A 61 -2.12 5.44 2.06
N ALA A 62 -0.93 4.86 1.86
CA ALA A 62 -0.58 4.13 0.64
C ALA A 62 -1.53 2.95 0.39
N TRP A 63 -1.76 2.13 1.43
CA TRP A 63 -2.65 0.97 1.36
C TRP A 63 -4.05 1.33 0.87
N PHE A 64 -4.68 2.34 1.47
CA PHE A 64 -6.05 2.72 1.11
C PHE A 64 -6.14 3.67 -0.09
N SER A 65 -5.03 4.02 -0.74
CA SER A 65 -5.00 4.83 -1.96
C SER A 65 -4.43 4.06 -3.15
N THR A 66 -3.11 3.92 -3.26
CA THR A 66 -2.45 3.35 -4.44
C THR A 66 -2.55 1.83 -4.52
N GLU A 67 -2.79 1.15 -3.40
CA GLU A 67 -2.99 -0.32 -3.37
C GLU A 67 -4.46 -0.73 -3.46
N PHE A 68 -5.34 -0.12 -2.68
CA PHE A 68 -6.75 -0.51 -2.56
C PHE A 68 -7.72 0.67 -2.69
N GLY A 69 -7.31 1.76 -3.35
CA GLY A 69 -8.18 2.90 -3.60
C GLY A 69 -9.12 2.70 -4.78
N LEU A 70 -10.27 3.36 -4.71
CA LEU A 70 -11.22 3.51 -5.80
C LEU A 70 -11.21 4.97 -6.28
N ILE A 71 -11.50 5.17 -7.56
CA ILE A 71 -11.63 6.51 -8.15
C ILE A 71 -13.01 6.66 -8.78
N LYS A 72 -13.63 7.83 -8.60
CA LYS A 72 -14.85 8.19 -9.30
C LYS A 72 -14.51 8.93 -10.59
N GLU A 73 -14.97 8.44 -11.73
CA GLU A 73 -14.80 9.10 -13.03
C GLU A 73 -16.14 9.11 -13.77
N ASN A 74 -16.59 10.29 -14.22
CA ASN A 74 -17.86 10.47 -14.94
C ASN A 74 -19.10 9.90 -14.22
N GLY A 75 -19.08 9.91 -12.88
CA GLY A 75 -20.16 9.37 -12.06
C GLY A 75 -20.02 7.88 -11.72
N GLU A 76 -19.11 7.17 -12.38
CA GLU A 76 -18.88 5.73 -12.18
C GLU A 76 -17.73 5.48 -11.20
N VAL A 77 -17.83 4.38 -10.45
CA VAL A 77 -16.76 3.89 -9.57
C VAL A 77 -15.83 3.01 -10.39
N LYS A 78 -14.53 3.32 -10.37
CA LYS A 78 -13.47 2.57 -11.05
C LYS A 78 -12.40 2.14 -10.06
N ILE A 79 -11.74 1.03 -10.38
CA ILE A 79 -10.60 0.53 -9.62
C ILE A 79 -9.38 1.39 -9.93
N PHE A 80 -8.71 1.87 -8.89
CA PHE A 80 -7.44 2.61 -8.99
C PHE A 80 -6.28 1.87 -8.32
N GLY A 81 -6.57 1.10 -7.28
CA GLY A 81 -5.56 0.38 -6.51
C GLY A 81 -4.94 -0.80 -7.24
N ALA A 82 -3.60 -0.92 -7.20
CA ALA A 82 -2.84 -2.01 -7.80
C ALA A 82 -3.15 -3.37 -7.14
N GLY A 83 -3.34 -3.41 -5.83
CA GLY A 83 -3.75 -4.59 -5.07
C GLY A 83 -5.12 -5.12 -5.50
N ILE A 84 -6.09 -4.24 -5.76
CA ILE A 84 -7.40 -4.66 -6.29
C ILE A 84 -7.22 -5.17 -7.73
N MET A 85 -6.55 -4.40 -8.60
CA MET A 85 -6.42 -4.74 -10.02
C MET A 85 -5.71 -6.08 -10.27
N SER A 86 -4.87 -6.53 -9.33
CA SER A 86 -4.10 -7.78 -9.41
C SER A 86 -4.69 -8.95 -8.57
N SER A 87 -5.89 -8.77 -8.00
CA SER A 87 -6.60 -9.82 -7.25
C SER A 87 -8.02 -9.98 -7.77
N LYS A 88 -8.31 -11.14 -8.34
CA LYS A 88 -9.68 -11.48 -8.79
C LYS A 88 -10.67 -11.41 -7.62
N GLY A 89 -10.29 -11.91 -6.44
CA GLY A 89 -11.16 -11.87 -5.26
C GLY A 89 -11.53 -10.45 -4.82
N GLU A 90 -10.57 -9.52 -4.82
CA GLU A 90 -10.86 -8.11 -4.49
C GLU A 90 -11.68 -7.40 -5.58
N ILE A 91 -11.46 -7.72 -6.86
CA ILE A 91 -12.31 -7.22 -7.95
C ILE A 91 -13.76 -7.68 -7.73
N GLU A 92 -13.97 -8.97 -7.46
CA GLU A 92 -15.30 -9.52 -7.19
C GLU A 92 -15.93 -8.89 -5.94
N ASN A 93 -15.14 -8.64 -4.89
CA ASN A 93 -15.57 -7.96 -3.68
C ASN A 93 -16.11 -6.55 -3.99
N VAL A 94 -15.38 -5.76 -4.79
CA VAL A 94 -15.81 -4.43 -5.27
C VAL A 94 -17.06 -4.51 -6.13
N VAL A 95 -17.06 -5.37 -7.15
CA VAL A 95 -18.15 -5.50 -8.12
C VAL A 95 -19.45 -5.99 -7.47
N SER A 96 -19.35 -6.80 -6.41
CA SER A 96 -20.52 -7.26 -5.66
C SER A 96 -21.31 -6.13 -4.99
N GLY A 97 -20.71 -4.95 -4.81
CA GLY A 97 -21.30 -3.79 -4.13
C GLY A 97 -21.53 -3.98 -2.63
N LYS A 98 -21.02 -5.08 -2.05
CA LYS A 98 -21.21 -5.40 -0.62
C LYS A 98 -20.18 -4.74 0.29
N VAL A 99 -19.01 -4.40 -0.24
CA VAL A 99 -17.97 -3.72 0.52
C VAL A 99 -18.36 -2.25 0.74
N PRO A 100 -18.43 -1.76 1.99
CA PRO A 100 -18.64 -0.35 2.28
C PRO A 100 -17.56 0.53 1.64
N ILE A 101 -17.98 1.60 0.98
CA ILE A 101 -17.09 2.57 0.34
C ILE A 101 -17.28 3.93 1.04
N LEU A 102 -16.18 4.49 1.54
CA LEU A 102 -16.15 5.77 2.25
C LEU A 102 -15.33 6.80 1.48
N PRO A 103 -15.57 8.11 1.66
CA PRO A 103 -14.68 9.13 1.10
C PRO A 103 -13.26 8.99 1.65
N PHE A 104 -12.27 9.06 0.77
CA PHE A 104 -10.87 9.08 1.16
C PHE A 104 -10.56 10.41 1.84
N THR A 105 -10.34 10.37 3.16
CA THR A 105 -9.79 11.48 3.95
C THR A 105 -8.74 10.94 4.90
N ILE A 106 -7.77 11.79 5.29
CA ILE A 106 -6.76 11.40 6.27
C ILE A 106 -7.42 10.89 7.56
N GLU A 107 -8.47 11.59 8.03
CA GLU A 107 -9.20 11.21 9.24
C GLU A 107 -9.87 9.85 9.11
N ASN A 108 -10.53 9.57 7.99
CA ASN A 108 -11.22 8.30 7.79
C ASN A 108 -10.22 7.15 7.72
N VAL A 109 -9.14 7.31 6.94
CA VAL A 109 -8.17 6.26 6.68
C VAL A 109 -7.36 5.92 7.94
N LEU A 110 -6.89 6.91 8.70
CA LEU A 110 -6.04 6.65 9.87
C LEU A 110 -6.78 5.97 11.04
N LYS A 111 -8.11 5.91 10.99
CA LYS A 111 -8.94 5.13 11.94
C LYS A 111 -9.01 3.63 11.59
N ARG A 112 -8.46 3.20 10.43
CA ARG A 112 -8.56 1.83 9.93
C ARG A 112 -7.21 1.11 9.94
N ASN A 113 -7.27 -0.20 10.11
CA ASN A 113 -6.10 -1.09 10.00
C ASN A 113 -6.07 -1.74 8.62
N LYS A 114 -4.86 -2.01 8.11
CA LYS A 114 -4.64 -2.74 6.86
C LYS A 114 -5.11 -4.19 7.00
N ALA A 115 -5.71 -4.73 5.96
CA ALA A 115 -6.09 -6.13 5.88
C ALA A 115 -4.99 -6.93 5.16
N ILE A 116 -3.97 -7.40 5.90
CA ILE A 116 -2.79 -8.04 5.30
C ILE A 116 -3.10 -9.48 4.82
N TYR A 117 -3.96 -10.20 5.54
CA TYR A 117 -4.24 -11.62 5.32
C TYR A 117 -5.69 -11.90 4.94
N SER A 118 -6.43 -10.88 4.52
CA SER A 118 -7.85 -10.98 4.17
C SER A 118 -8.26 -9.83 3.27
N PHE A 119 -9.43 -9.95 2.64
CA PHE A 119 -10.00 -8.85 1.86
C PHE A 119 -10.33 -7.64 2.72
N ASN A 120 -10.23 -6.47 2.11
CA ASN A 120 -10.55 -5.22 2.75
C ASN A 120 -12.05 -5.17 3.11
N LYS A 121 -12.33 -4.89 4.38
CA LYS A 121 -13.70 -4.80 4.90
C LYS A 121 -14.38 -3.48 4.56
N GLU A 122 -13.60 -2.46 4.22
CA GLU A 122 -14.03 -1.14 3.80
C GLU A 122 -13.01 -0.64 2.78
N LEU A 123 -13.47 0.11 1.77
CA LEU A 123 -12.62 0.75 0.77
C LEU A 123 -12.86 2.25 0.76
N PHE A 124 -11.94 2.98 0.12
CA PHE A 124 -11.99 4.43 0.06
C PHE A 124 -12.02 4.93 -1.38
N ILE A 125 -12.82 5.97 -1.62
CA ILE A 125 -13.00 6.58 -2.94
C ILE A 125 -12.64 8.06 -2.93
N PHE A 126 -12.01 8.51 -4.01
CA PHE A 126 -11.74 9.92 -4.31
C PHE A 126 -12.25 10.26 -5.72
N ASN A 127 -12.56 11.52 -6.00
CA ASN A 127 -13.18 11.94 -7.26
C ASN A 127 -12.16 12.32 -8.34
N SER A 128 -10.88 12.47 -7.98
CA SER A 128 -9.79 12.68 -8.93
C SER A 128 -8.43 12.39 -8.32
N VAL A 129 -7.43 12.16 -9.17
CA VAL A 129 -6.02 12.07 -8.75
C VAL A 129 -5.57 13.37 -8.05
N GLU A 130 -6.06 14.52 -8.49
CA GLU A 130 -5.69 15.81 -7.89
C GLU A 130 -6.30 15.98 -6.48
N GLU A 131 -7.54 15.54 -6.26
CA GLU A 131 -8.15 15.50 -4.93
C GLU A 131 -7.35 14.59 -3.98
N LEU A 132 -6.98 13.39 -4.44
CA LEU A 132 -6.15 12.48 -3.65
C LEU A 132 -4.82 13.14 -3.27
N LYS A 133 -4.13 13.79 -4.22
CA LYS A 133 -2.88 14.51 -3.95
C LYS A 133 -3.08 15.62 -2.92
N GLN A 134 -4.11 16.44 -3.06
CA GLN A 134 -4.41 17.52 -2.12
C GLN A 134 -4.68 16.98 -0.71
N GLU A 135 -5.44 15.89 -0.60
CA GLU A 135 -5.74 15.26 0.68
C GLU A 135 -4.48 14.66 1.32
N LEU A 136 -3.64 13.96 0.55
CA LEU A 136 -2.36 13.44 1.02
C LEU A 136 -1.40 14.56 1.44
N GLY A 137 -1.34 15.66 0.69
CA GLY A 137 -0.49 16.82 0.97
C GLY A 137 -0.73 17.42 2.35
N LYS A 138 -1.99 17.43 2.82
CA LYS A 138 -2.33 17.88 4.19
C LYS A 138 -1.55 17.13 5.28
N TYR A 139 -1.23 15.86 5.05
CA TYR A 139 -0.44 15.05 5.97
C TYR A 139 1.05 15.03 5.60
N PHE A 140 1.37 14.96 4.31
CA PHE A 140 2.72 14.70 3.82
C PHE A 140 3.59 15.95 3.83
N ASP A 141 3.05 17.11 3.42
CA ASP A 141 3.84 18.32 3.22
C ASP A 141 4.47 18.84 4.53
N PRO A 142 3.76 18.89 5.67
CA PRO A 142 4.35 19.29 6.94
C PRO A 142 5.45 18.33 7.42
N ILE A 143 5.38 17.05 7.06
CA ILE A 143 6.41 16.04 7.38
C ILE A 143 7.61 16.19 6.45
N ALA A 144 7.36 16.35 5.15
CA ALA A 144 8.37 16.48 4.11
C ALA A 144 9.23 17.76 4.26
N ALA A 145 8.69 18.82 4.85
CA ALA A 145 9.41 20.07 5.12
C ALA A 145 10.39 19.99 6.31
N ARG A 146 10.36 18.91 7.10
CA ARG A 146 11.24 18.75 8.27
C ARG A 146 12.68 18.47 7.85
N GLU A 147 13.61 18.71 8.76
CA GLU A 147 14.96 18.17 8.62
C GLU A 147 14.93 16.64 8.64
N LYS A 148 15.92 16.01 8.00
CA LYS A 148 16.00 14.55 7.93
C LYS A 148 16.19 13.98 9.33
N ILE A 149 15.21 13.20 9.81
CA ILE A 149 15.34 12.48 11.07
C ILE A 149 16.38 11.37 10.86
N ILE A 150 17.55 11.51 11.49
CA ILE A 150 18.54 10.43 11.55
C ILE A 150 18.04 9.42 12.58
N ILE A 151 17.26 8.43 12.12
CA ILE A 151 16.92 7.28 12.96
C ILE A 151 18.21 6.47 13.16
N GLN A 152 18.81 6.56 14.35
CA GLN A 152 19.84 5.61 14.77
C GLN A 152 19.18 4.23 14.84
N ARG A 153 19.28 3.43 13.78
CA ARG A 153 18.94 2.02 13.83
C ARG A 153 19.86 1.37 14.87
N LYS A 154 19.33 1.06 16.06
CA LYS A 154 20.01 0.15 16.97
C LYS A 154 20.11 -1.19 16.25
N GLU A 155 21.30 -1.57 15.84
CA GLU A 155 21.63 -2.93 15.42
C GLU A 155 21.30 -3.90 16.56
N LYS A 156 20.11 -4.47 16.53
CA LYS A 156 19.71 -5.62 17.31
C LYS A 156 18.79 -6.43 16.42
N ILE A 157 19.35 -7.36 15.66
CA ILE A 157 18.81 -8.65 15.17
C ILE A 157 19.83 -9.12 14.11
N VAL A 158 20.97 -9.66 14.55
CA VAL A 158 21.81 -10.59 13.75
C VAL A 158 22.46 -11.61 14.70
N ASP A 159 22.70 -11.22 15.95
CA ASP A 159 23.42 -12.07 16.91
C ASP A 159 22.58 -13.15 17.63
N ARG A 160 21.25 -13.18 17.42
CA ARG A 160 20.38 -14.18 18.07
C ARG A 160 20.11 -15.41 17.19
N GLU A 161 20.05 -15.29 15.87
CA GLU A 161 19.72 -16.43 14.99
C GLU A 161 20.94 -17.28 14.60
N LEU A 162 22.17 -16.74 14.70
CA LEU A 162 23.39 -17.52 14.42
C LEU A 162 23.79 -18.48 15.55
N LYS A 163 23.20 -18.36 16.76
CA LYS A 163 23.42 -19.33 17.85
C LYS A 163 22.54 -20.57 17.75
N ASP A 164 21.40 -20.48 17.06
CA ASP A 164 20.44 -21.59 16.93
C ASP A 164 20.72 -22.50 15.71
N LEU A 165 21.63 -22.09 14.81
CA LEU A 165 22.04 -22.90 13.64
C LEU A 165 23.22 -23.86 13.89
N LYS A 166 23.74 -23.94 15.13
CA LYS A 166 24.80 -24.91 15.52
C LYS A 166 24.27 -26.07 16.34
N ARG A 167 23.23 -26.75 15.86
CA ARG A 167 22.89 -28.10 16.33
C ARG A 167 23.21 -29.11 15.22
N PRO A 168 24.03 -30.14 15.50
CA PRO A 168 24.38 -31.15 14.52
C PRO A 168 23.13 -31.97 14.14
N ILE A 169 22.96 -32.22 12.85
CA ILE A 169 22.03 -33.22 12.35
C ILE A 169 22.60 -34.58 12.78
N PHE A 170 21.92 -35.25 13.71
CA PHE A 170 22.21 -36.58 14.26
C PHE A 170 22.21 -37.69 13.18
N PRO A 171 22.48 -38.96 13.57
CA PRO A 171 23.76 -39.60 13.85
C PRO A 171 24.39 -40.29 12.62
#